data_AF-A0A1B1UYB4-F1
#
_entry.id   AF-A0A1B1UYB4-F1
#
_cell.length_a   1.000
_cell.length_b   1.000
_cell.length_c   1.000
_cell.angle_alpha   90.00
_cell.angle_beta   90.00
_cell.angle_gamma   90.00
#
_symmetry.space_group_name_H-M   'P 1'
#
loop_
_entity.id
_entity.type
_entity.pdbx_description
1 polymer ?
#
loop_
_entity_poly.entity_id
_entity_poly.type
_entity_poly.pdbx_seq_one_letter_code
_entity_poly.pdbx_strand_id
1 'polypeptide(L)'
;MAAQKFTYGEPFTDEVLSEILKACEPDYIAGLSILGGEPFCNVDITLKLAEAFCKRFGPRKTLWVWTGFLFEYLARDTGLRYQLLSLIDVLVDGPFIQPLYQPNLAYKGSLNQRVIDVPQSLESGLPLSYIE
;
A
#
# COMPACT_ATOMS: atom_id res chain seq x y z
N MET A 1 15.52 -12.83 13.50
CA MET A 1 15.20 -12.41 12.12
C MET A 1 15.54 -10.93 11.96
N ALA A 2 16.20 -10.52 10.87
CA ALA A 2 16.49 -9.12 10.59
C ALA A 2 15.21 -8.27 10.39
N ALA A 3 14.15 -8.88 9.85
CA ALA A 3 12.88 -8.22 9.50
C ALA A 3 12.04 -7.66 10.69
N GLN A 4 12.43 -7.89 11.94
CA GLN A 4 11.72 -7.37 13.13
C GLN A 4 12.63 -6.50 14.02
N LYS A 5 13.82 -6.13 13.54
CA LYS A 5 14.70 -5.18 14.24
C LYS A 5 14.39 -3.76 13.78
N PHE A 6 13.90 -2.92 14.68
CA PHE A 6 13.55 -1.51 14.40
C PHE A 6 14.74 -0.64 13.98
N THR A 7 15.98 -1.10 14.20
CA THR A 7 17.21 -0.41 13.81
C THR A 7 17.84 -0.96 12.54
N TYR A 8 17.10 -1.77 11.78
CA TYR A 8 17.59 -2.42 10.57
C TYR A 8 17.09 -1.70 9.32
N GLY A 9 17.92 -1.67 8.28
CA GLY A 9 17.66 -0.95 7.03
C GLY A 9 18.55 0.28 6.89
N GLU A 10 18.40 0.96 5.77
CA GLU A 10 19.11 2.19 5.44
C GLU A 10 18.12 3.36 5.33
N PRO A 11 18.55 4.60 5.55
CA PRO A 11 17.69 5.77 5.36
C PRO A 11 17.12 5.84 3.94
N PHE A 12 15.86 6.23 3.83
CA PHE A 12 15.23 6.50 2.53
C PHE A 12 15.72 7.84 1.98
N THR A 13 16.40 7.82 0.84
CA THR A 13 16.97 9.03 0.20
C THR A 13 16.29 9.35 -1.14
N ASP A 14 16.60 10.53 -1.69
CA ASP A 14 16.10 10.93 -3.01
C ASP A 14 16.67 10.05 -4.14
N GLU A 15 17.86 9.49 -3.95
CA GLU A 15 18.45 8.52 -4.88
C GLU A 15 17.63 7.23 -4.92
N VAL A 16 17.25 6.70 -3.76
CA VAL A 16 16.38 5.51 -3.65
C VAL A 16 15.01 5.78 -4.27
N LEU A 17 14.43 6.95 -3.99
CA LEU A 17 13.17 7.38 -4.62
C LEU A 17 13.30 7.38 -6.16
N SER A 18 14.35 7.99 -6.69
CA SER A 18 14.62 8.05 -8.13
C SER A 18 14.80 6.66 -8.74
N GLU A 19 15.51 5.77 -8.05
CA GLU A 19 15.69 4.37 -8.46
C GLU A 19 14.36 3.62 -8.56
N ILE A 20 13.50 3.72 -7.53
CA ILE A 20 12.17 3.09 -7.52
C ILE A 20 11.34 3.60 -8.69
N LEU A 21 11.27 4.93 -8.88
CA LEU A 21 10.51 5.52 -9.97
C LEU A 21 11.04 5.07 -11.33
N LYS A 22 12.37 5.01 -11.50
CA LYS A 22 12.99 4.54 -12.74
C LYS A 22 12.66 3.08 -13.01
N ALA A 23 12.70 2.23 -11.98
CA ALA A 23 12.33 0.81 -12.11
C ALA A 23 10.87 0.62 -12.54
N CYS A 24 9.98 1.55 -12.18
CA CYS A 24 8.59 1.54 -12.60
C CYS A 24 8.35 2.09 -14.03
N GLU A 25 9.34 2.71 -14.70
CA GLU A 25 9.16 3.31 -16.03
C GLU A 25 8.72 2.34 -17.14
N PRO A 26 9.30 1.14 -17.29
CA PRO A 26 8.99 0.28 -18.43
C PRO A 26 7.50 -0.07 -18.53
N ASP A 27 6.96 -0.11 -19.75
CA ASP A 27 5.52 -0.28 -19.99
C ASP A 27 4.97 -1.62 -19.50
N TYR A 28 5.82 -2.66 -19.43
CA TYR A 28 5.43 -3.97 -18.90
C TYR A 28 5.29 -4.01 -17.37
N ILE A 29 5.68 -2.93 -16.67
CA ILE A 29 5.45 -2.80 -15.23
C ILE A 29 4.07 -2.17 -15.01
N ALA A 30 3.16 -2.94 -14.41
CA ALA A 30 1.80 -2.48 -14.13
C ALA A 30 1.73 -1.34 -13.10
N GLY A 31 2.70 -1.27 -12.18
CA GLY A 31 2.76 -0.21 -11.19
C GLY A 31 3.68 -0.52 -10.02
N LEU A 32 3.32 -0.02 -8.84
CA LEU A 32 4.12 -0.11 -7.63
C LEU A 32 3.33 -0.79 -6.51
N SER A 33 3.97 -1.76 -5.86
CA SER A 33 3.45 -2.41 -4.65
C SER A 33 4.31 -2.03 -3.46
N ILE A 34 3.70 -1.45 -2.42
CA ILE A 34 4.37 -1.11 -1.15
C ILE A 34 3.92 -2.12 -0.09
N LEU A 35 4.88 -2.87 0.45
CA LEU A 35 4.65 -3.93 1.41
C LEU A 35 5.84 -4.10 2.37
N GLY A 36 5.63 -4.84 3.45
CA GLY A 36 6.62 -5.02 4.51
C GLY A 36 6.70 -3.81 5.44
N GLY A 37 7.48 -3.93 6.52
CA GLY A 37 7.41 -2.95 7.61
C GLY A 37 5.95 -2.70 8.01
N GLU A 38 5.58 -1.43 8.17
CA GLU A 38 4.19 -0.97 8.15
C GLU A 38 4.13 0.40 7.44
N PRO A 39 3.59 0.48 6.20
CA PRO A 39 3.59 1.70 5.39
C PRO A 39 2.92 2.90 6.08
N PHE A 40 1.85 2.66 6.86
CA PHE A 40 1.10 3.71 7.56
C PHE A 40 1.72 4.10 8.92
N CYS A 41 2.79 3.44 9.34
CA CYS A 41 3.62 3.86 10.48
C CYS A 41 4.86 4.67 10.03
N ASN A 42 5.27 4.57 8.77
CA ASN A 42 6.37 5.35 8.17
C ASN A 42 5.81 6.35 7.15
N VAL A 43 4.72 7.02 7.51
CA VAL A 43 3.86 7.71 6.55
C VAL A 43 4.58 8.82 5.80
N ASP A 44 5.56 9.50 6.42
CA ASP A 44 6.32 10.58 5.79
C ASP A 44 7.09 10.08 4.56
N ILE A 45 7.68 8.88 4.65
CA ILE A 45 8.44 8.25 3.56
C ILE A 45 7.47 7.69 2.52
N THR A 46 6.46 6.94 2.97
CA THR A 46 5.50 6.28 2.08
C THR A 46 4.69 7.29 1.28
N LEU A 47 4.24 8.37 1.91
CA LEU A 47 3.49 9.45 1.26
C LEU A 47 4.35 10.15 0.21
N LYS A 48 5.60 10.49 0.54
CA LYS A 48 6.54 11.09 -0.43
C LYS A 48 6.73 10.22 -1.67
N LEU A 49 6.87 8.90 -1.48
CA LEU A 49 6.98 7.95 -2.59
C LEU A 49 5.68 7.87 -3.41
N ALA A 50 4.53 7.76 -2.75
CA ALA A 50 3.22 7.70 -3.39
C ALA A 50 2.93 8.95 -4.23
N GLU A 51 3.14 10.15 -3.66
CA GLU A 51 2.97 11.42 -4.37
C GLU A 51 3.86 11.51 -5.62
N ALA A 52 5.14 11.15 -5.48
CA ALA A 52 6.07 11.17 -6.60
C ALA A 52 5.71 10.15 -7.69
N PHE A 53 5.25 8.97 -7.29
CA PHE A 53 4.77 7.92 -8.19
C PHE A 53 3.52 8.38 -8.96
N CYS A 54 2.48 8.85 -8.26
CA CYS A 54 1.25 9.35 -8.87
C CYS A 54 1.52 10.55 -9.77
N LYS A 55 2.40 11.48 -9.37
CA LYS A 55 2.79 12.61 -10.22
C LYS A 55 3.46 12.17 -11.52
N ARG A 56 4.29 11.12 -11.47
CA ARG A 56 5.07 10.65 -12.62
C ARG A 56 4.27 9.80 -13.59
N PHE A 57 3.45 8.90 -13.05
CA PHE A 57 2.77 7.88 -13.85
C PHE A 57 1.28 8.16 -14.04
N GLY A 58 0.66 8.92 -13.13
CA GLY A 58 -0.77 9.19 -13.12
C GLY A 58 -1.58 7.89 -13.11
N PRO A 59 -2.77 7.87 -13.73
CA PRO A 59 -3.63 6.68 -13.75
C PRO A 59 -3.13 5.56 -14.67
N ARG A 60 -1.96 5.71 -15.31
CA ARG A 60 -1.41 4.69 -16.22
C ARG A 60 -0.81 3.50 -15.49
N LYS A 61 -0.50 3.66 -14.20
CA LYS A 61 0.12 2.62 -13.36
C LYS A 61 -0.55 2.63 -12.00
N THR A 62 -0.74 1.44 -11.44
CA THR A 62 -1.47 1.29 -10.17
C THR A 62 -0.55 1.29 -8.95
N LEU A 63 -1.02 1.88 -7.85
CA LEU A 63 -0.38 1.85 -6.55
C LEU A 63 -1.13 0.89 -5.63
N TRP A 64 -0.44 -0.18 -5.23
CA TRP A 64 -0.94 -1.18 -4.30
C TRP A 64 -0.22 -1.06 -2.96
N VAL A 65 -0.95 -1.21 -1.85
CA VAL A 65 -0.36 -1.15 -0.51
C VAL A 65 -0.90 -2.26 0.37
N TRP A 66 0.00 -2.98 1.05
CA TRP A 66 -0.34 -3.95 2.09
C TRP A 66 -0.14 -3.32 3.47
N THR A 67 -1.13 -3.47 4.35
CA THR A 67 -1.09 -2.90 5.71
C THR A 67 -1.78 -3.81 6.73
N GLY A 68 -1.34 -3.73 7.98
CA GLY A 68 -2.06 -4.31 9.11
C GLY A 68 -3.28 -3.48 9.57
N PHE A 69 -3.42 -2.24 9.11
CA PHE A 69 -4.58 -1.40 9.41
C PHE A 69 -5.81 -1.83 8.61
N LEU A 70 -6.98 -1.40 9.08
CA LEU A 70 -8.24 -1.55 8.34
C LEU A 70 -8.54 -0.26 7.57
N PHE A 71 -9.13 -0.39 6.39
CA PHE A 71 -9.59 0.73 5.56
C PHE A 71 -10.41 1.75 6.35
N GLU A 72 -11.37 1.30 7.16
CA GLU A 72 -12.27 2.17 7.91
C GLU A 72 -11.54 3.01 8.96
N TYR A 73 -10.41 2.50 9.47
CA TYR A 73 -9.57 3.27 10.38
C TYR A 73 -8.84 4.39 9.62
N LEU A 74 -8.25 4.04 8.47
CA LEU A 74 -7.52 4.98 7.63
C LEU A 74 -8.43 6.04 7.00
N ALA A 75 -9.64 5.66 6.59
CA ALA A 75 -10.63 6.55 5.97
C ALA A 75 -11.24 7.55 6.96
N ARG A 76 -11.18 7.26 8.27
CA ARG A 76 -11.62 8.19 9.34
C ARG A 76 -10.51 9.09 9.85
N ASP A 77 -9.27 8.85 9.45
CA ASP A 77 -8.15 9.71 9.79
C ASP A 77 -8.29 11.07 9.08
N THR A 78 -7.70 12.13 9.65
CA THR A 78 -7.71 13.49 9.09
C THR A 78 -6.31 13.99 8.75
N GLY A 79 -5.27 13.19 9.00
CA GLY A 79 -3.88 13.51 8.77
C GLY A 79 -3.27 12.82 7.56
N LEU A 80 -1.94 12.64 7.61
CA LEU A 80 -1.13 12.12 6.51
C LEU A 80 -1.51 10.69 6.09
N ARG A 81 -2.08 9.87 7.00
CA ARG A 81 -2.55 8.52 6.66
C ARG A 81 -3.72 8.55 5.68
N TYR A 82 -4.66 9.48 5.87
CA TYR A 82 -5.76 9.67 4.92
C TYR A 82 -5.26 10.20 3.58
N GLN A 83 -4.29 11.12 3.60
CA GLN A 83 -3.65 11.62 2.38
C GLN A 83 -2.98 10.49 1.60
N LEU A 84 -2.21 9.63 2.28
CA LEU A 84 -1.63 8.44 1.68
C LEU A 84 -2.72 7.51 1.13
N LEU A 85 -3.75 7.21 1.92
CA LEU A 85 -4.87 6.38 1.47
C LEU A 85 -5.49 6.89 0.17
N SER A 86 -5.66 8.20 0.05
CA SER A 86 -6.31 8.84 -1.12
C SER A 86 -5.50 8.74 -2.42
N LEU A 87 -4.24 8.29 -2.36
CA LEU A 87 -3.37 8.08 -3.52
C LEU A 87 -3.31 6.60 -3.95
N ILE A 88 -3.82 5.69 -3.12
CA ILE A 88 -3.74 4.25 -3.34
C ILE A 88 -4.90 3.81 -4.25
N ASP A 89 -4.62 2.92 -5.20
CA ASP A 89 -5.65 2.30 -6.02
C ASP A 89 -6.21 1.04 -5.33
N VAL A 90 -5.33 0.20 -4.79
CA VAL A 90 -5.70 -1.05 -4.14
C VAL A 90 -5.05 -1.19 -2.76
N LEU A 91 -5.87 -1.37 -1.74
CA LEU A 91 -5.41 -1.61 -0.37
C LEU A 91 -5.65 -3.07 0.01
N VAL A 92 -4.59 -3.78 0.36
CA VAL A 92 -4.70 -5.09 1.04
C VAL A 92 -4.60 -4.85 2.54
N ASP A 93 -5.74 -4.95 3.22
CA ASP A 93 -5.87 -4.51 4.60
C ASP A 93 -5.97 -5.67 5.59
N GLY A 94 -5.71 -5.37 6.86
CA GLY A 94 -5.76 -6.31 7.97
C GLY A 94 -4.46 -7.09 8.23
N PRO A 95 -4.19 -7.44 9.51
CA PRO A 95 -2.98 -8.14 9.89
C PRO A 95 -2.98 -9.58 9.35
N PHE A 96 -1.80 -10.13 9.11
CA PHE A 96 -1.66 -11.55 8.83
C PHE A 96 -1.97 -12.38 10.08
N ILE A 97 -2.87 -13.36 9.95
CA ILE A 97 -3.29 -14.24 11.04
C ILE A 97 -3.01 -15.69 10.65
N GLN A 98 -2.00 -16.30 11.29
CA GLN A 98 -1.56 -17.67 10.98
C GLN A 98 -2.67 -18.73 11.07
N PRO A 99 -3.58 -18.73 12.07
CA PRO A 99 -4.73 -19.65 12.09
C PRO A 99 -5.71 -19.50 10.92
N LEU A 100 -5.72 -18.34 10.27
CA LEU A 100 -6.57 -18.03 9.11
C LEU A 100 -5.81 -18.12 7.79
N TYR A 101 -4.57 -18.63 7.83
CA TYR A 101 -3.77 -18.85 6.64
C TYR A 101 -4.44 -19.87 5.72
N GLN A 102 -4.55 -19.52 4.44
CA GLN A 102 -5.01 -20.43 3.41
C GLN A 102 -4.17 -20.23 2.15
N PRO A 103 -3.69 -21.31 1.51
CA PRO A 103 -2.96 -21.19 0.25
C PRO A 103 -3.91 -20.72 -0.87
N ASN A 104 -3.32 -20.15 -1.93
CA ASN A 104 -4.03 -19.73 -3.15
C ASN A 104 -5.09 -18.63 -2.95
N LEU A 105 -4.99 -17.83 -1.88
CA LEU A 105 -5.75 -16.59 -1.79
C LEU A 105 -5.12 -15.53 -2.70
N ALA A 106 -5.95 -14.86 -3.49
CA ALA A 106 -5.48 -13.78 -4.36
C ALA A 106 -4.94 -12.62 -3.51
N TYR A 107 -3.65 -12.30 -3.69
CA TYR A 107 -2.98 -11.13 -3.12
C TYR A 107 -2.89 -11.05 -1.59
N LYS A 108 -3.34 -12.07 -0.85
CA LYS A 108 -3.38 -12.05 0.62
C LYS A 108 -2.94 -13.38 1.24
N GLY A 109 -2.52 -13.33 2.50
CA GLY A 109 -2.00 -14.49 3.23
C GLY A 109 -3.01 -15.14 4.17
N SER A 110 -4.00 -14.39 4.67
CA SER A 110 -5.01 -14.92 5.60
C SER A 110 -6.43 -14.46 5.25
N LEU A 111 -7.41 -15.28 5.63
CA LEU A 111 -8.83 -15.07 5.27
C LEU A 111 -9.42 -13.74 5.73
N ASN A 112 -8.92 -13.18 6.83
CA ASN A 112 -9.38 -11.89 7.37
C ASN A 112 -8.94 -10.69 6.53
N GLN A 113 -7.93 -10.84 5.67
CA GLN A 113 -7.43 -9.74 4.87
C GLN A 113 -8.39 -9.46 3.70
N ARG A 114 -8.56 -8.20 3.35
CA ARG A 114 -9.45 -7.77 2.25
C ARG A 114 -8.63 -7.07 1.18
N VAL A 115 -9.01 -7.23 -0.08
CA VAL A 115 -8.40 -6.52 -1.21
C VAL A 115 -9.41 -5.48 -1.66
N ILE A 116 -9.14 -4.22 -1.37
CA ILE A 116 -10.11 -3.13 -1.39
C ILE A 116 -9.81 -2.20 -2.57
N ASP A 117 -10.84 -1.89 -3.35
CA ASP A 117 -10.81 -0.82 -4.36
C ASP A 117 -10.95 0.51 -3.62
N VAL A 118 -9.84 1.22 -3.44
CA VAL A 118 -9.81 2.41 -2.59
C VAL A 118 -10.63 3.56 -3.19
N PRO A 119 -10.50 3.91 -4.49
CA PRO A 119 -11.32 4.95 -5.10
C PRO A 119 -12.82 4.74 -4.90
N GLN A 120 -13.35 3.55 -5.24
CA GLN A 120 -14.78 3.27 -5.08
C GLN A 120 -15.19 3.20 -3.61
N SER A 121 -14.30 2.74 -2.73
CA SER A 121 -14.57 2.66 -1.30
C SER A 121 -14.64 4.02 -0.63
N LEU A 122 -13.79 4.97 -1.05
CA LEU A 122 -13.82 6.35 -0.56
C LEU A 122 -15.07 7.08 -1.05
N GLU A 123 -15.50 6.85 -2.30
CA GLU A 123 -16.73 7.43 -2.84
C GLU A 123 -18.00 6.92 -2.15
N SER A 124 -18.08 5.60 -1.93
CA SER A 124 -19.26 4.97 -1.31
C SER A 124 -19.27 5.04 0.22
N GLY A 125 -18.11 5.29 0.85
CA GLY A 125 -17.93 5.23 2.30
C GLY A 125 -17.93 3.81 2.87
N LEU A 126 -17.85 2.78 2.01
CA LEU A 126 -17.87 1.36 2.39
C LEU A 126 -16.67 0.64 1.77
N PRO A 127 -16.06 -0.36 2.42
CA PRO A 127 -14.97 -1.14 1.83
C PRO A 127 -15.51 -2.05 0.71
N LEU A 128 -15.30 -1.65 -0.54
CA LEU A 128 -15.65 -2.42 -1.73
C LEU A 128 -14.49 -3.29 -2.17
N SER A 129 -14.79 -4.53 -2.57
CA SER A 129 -13.79 -5.50 -3.00
C SER A 129 -13.25 -5.14 -4.39
N TYR A 130 -11.93 -5.19 -4.57
CA TYR A 130 -11.27 -5.04 -5.87
C TYR A 130 -11.27 -6.35 -6.68
N ILE A 131 -11.36 -7.48 -5.98
CA ILE A 131 -11.44 -8.81 -6.60
C ILE A 131 -12.90 -9.30 -6.55
N GLU A 132 -13.36 -9.91 -7.64
CA GLU A 132 -14.67 -10.60 -7.72
C GLU A 132 -14.71 -11.86 -6.85
#